data_AF-A0A2M8HLT8-F1
#
_entry.id   AF-A0A2M8HLT8-F1
#
_cell.length_a   1.000
_cell.length_b   1.000
_cell.length_c   1.000
_cell.angle_alpha   90.00
_cell.angle_beta   90.00
_cell.angle_gamma   90.00
#
_symmetry.space_group_name_H-M   'P 1'
#
loop_
_entity.id
_entity.type
_entity.pdbx_description
1 polymer ?
#
loop_
_entity_poly.entity_id
_entity_poly.type
_entity_poly.pdbx_seq_one_letter_code
_entity_poly.pdbx_strand_id
1 'polypeptide(L)'
;MTLGITLQFPLHEPILIFFVVLSIILITPIVLKFFHIPALTGMILAGVAIGPHGFHVLNRDTSIVLFGTVGLFYIMFTAGLEIDLIDFKKNRNKSMVFGALTFFIPMLLGTPSVHYLHHNCICHDNYRLNCKMDCSYFFSNIIRIQ
;
A
#
# COMPACT_ATOMS: atom_id res chain seq x y z
N MET A 1 10.77 22.93 41.21
CA MET A 1 11.98 22.10 40.98
C MET A 1 11.57 20.93 40.09
N THR A 2 11.26 21.19 38.82
CA THR A 2 12.17 21.06 37.65
C THR A 2 12.76 19.66 37.48
N LEU A 3 12.12 18.86 36.62
CA LEU A 3 12.78 18.09 35.56
C LEU A 3 11.73 17.83 34.47
N GLY A 4 11.38 18.90 33.75
CA GLY A 4 10.61 18.82 32.53
C GLY A 4 11.49 18.26 31.42
N ILE A 5 11.44 16.95 31.22
CA ILE A 5 11.93 16.34 29.98
C ILE A 5 10.76 16.43 29.00
N THR A 6 10.47 17.63 28.52
CA THR A 6 9.74 17.77 27.26
C THR A 6 10.71 17.31 26.18
N LEU A 7 10.73 16.01 25.92
CA LEU A 7 11.16 15.44 24.64
C LEU A 7 10.20 16.02 23.59
N GLN A 8 10.42 17.28 23.26
CA GLN A 8 9.88 17.95 22.11
C GLN A 8 10.63 17.31 20.94
N PHE A 9 10.23 16.09 20.62
CA PHE A 9 10.73 15.34 19.49
C PHE A 9 10.61 16.27 18.28
N PRO A 10 11.72 16.70 17.67
CA PRO A 10 11.69 17.59 16.50
C PRO A 10 11.27 16.79 15.26
N LEU A 11 10.19 16.01 15.34
CA LEU A 11 9.62 15.20 14.27
C LEU A 11 8.93 16.05 13.18
N HIS A 12 9.22 17.36 13.14
CA HIS A 12 8.82 18.25 12.05
C HIS A 12 9.87 18.29 10.94
N GLU A 13 11.11 17.88 11.24
CA GLU A 13 12.18 17.86 10.24
C GLU A 13 12.05 16.62 9.35
N PRO A 14 11.89 16.77 8.02
CA PRO A 14 11.67 15.64 7.11
C PRO A 14 12.79 14.60 7.18
N ILE A 15 13.99 15.02 7.55
CA ILE A 15 15.19 14.19 7.70
C ILE A 15 14.99 13.10 8.79
N LEU A 16 14.34 13.44 9.91
CA LEU A 16 14.11 12.48 11.00
C LEU A 16 13.07 11.42 10.61
N ILE A 17 12.03 11.83 9.88
CA ILE A 17 11.03 10.90 9.34
C ILE A 17 11.71 9.89 8.42
N PHE A 18 12.61 10.35 7.54
CA PHE A 18 13.37 9.45 6.68
C PHE A 18 14.24 8.46 7.43
N PHE A 19 14.94 8.92 8.46
CA PHE A 19 15.77 8.06 9.28
C PHE A 19 14.94 6.95 9.95
N VAL A 20 13.76 7.28 10.47
CA VAL A 20 12.82 6.31 11.04
C VAL A 20 12.36 5.32 9.98
N VAL A 21 11.92 5.77 8.81
CA VAL A 21 11.48 4.89 7.71
C VAL A 21 12.59 3.95 7.25
N LEU A 22 13.80 4.45 7.02
CA LEU A 22 14.96 3.63 6.64
C LEU A 22 15.30 2.60 7.72
N SER A 23 15.26 3.01 8.99
CA SER A 23 15.49 2.10 10.12
C SER A 23 14.44 0.97 10.14
N ILE A 24 13.17 1.28 9.89
CA ILE A 24 12.10 0.28 9.85
C ILE A 24 12.29 -0.68 8.67
N ILE A 25 12.55 -0.18 7.47
CA ILE A 25 12.76 -1.01 6.27
C ILE A 25 13.98 -1.92 6.46
N LEU A 26 15.00 -1.49 7.21
CA LEU A 26 16.16 -2.32 7.51
C LEU A 26 15.87 -3.35 8.61
N ILE A 27 15.31 -2.92 9.75
CA ILE A 27 15.08 -3.77 10.93
C ILE A 27 13.99 -4.81 10.68
N THR A 28 12.90 -4.43 10.02
CA THR A 28 11.72 -5.29 9.82
C THR A 28 12.04 -6.61 9.12
N PRO A 29 12.66 -6.64 7.92
CA PRO A 29 12.98 -7.90 7.25
C PRO A 29 14.00 -8.73 8.03
N ILE A 30 14.92 -8.11 8.78
CA ILE A 30 15.90 -8.82 9.61
C ILE A 30 15.19 -9.59 10.73
N VAL A 31 14.26 -8.94 11.43
CA VAL A 31 13.46 -9.58 12.49
C VAL A 31 12.51 -10.63 11.90
N LEU A 32 11.87 -10.33 10.77
CA LEU A 32 10.92 -11.26 10.14
C LEU A 32 11.55 -12.52 9.59
N LYS A 33 12.83 -12.46 9.18
CA LYS A 33 13.57 -13.64 8.73
C LYS A 33 13.61 -14.73 9.80
N PHE A 34 13.51 -14.37 11.08
CA PHE A 34 13.44 -15.32 12.19
C PHE A 34 12.07 -16.02 12.30
N PHE A 35 10.99 -15.38 11.85
CA PHE A 35 9.61 -15.85 12.06
C PHE A 35 9.01 -16.66 10.88
N HIS A 36 9.76 -16.94 9.81
CA HIS A 36 9.27 -17.61 8.60
C HIS A 36 8.10 -16.91 7.88
N ILE A 37 7.78 -15.67 8.26
CA ILE A 37 6.72 -14.87 7.63
C ILE A 37 7.29 -14.20 6.37
N PRO A 38 6.52 -14.08 5.27
CA PRO A 38 6.96 -13.33 4.10
C PRO A 38 7.39 -11.91 4.46
N ALA A 39 8.59 -11.51 4.02
CA ALA A 39 9.16 -10.20 4.34
C ALA A 39 8.23 -9.04 3.93
N LEU A 40 7.54 -9.17 2.80
CA LEU A 40 6.58 -8.18 2.32
C LEU A 40 5.44 -7.95 3.32
N THR A 41 4.84 -9.03 3.85
CA THR A 41 3.73 -8.94 4.80
C THR A 41 4.17 -8.23 6.08
N GLY A 42 5.38 -8.49 6.58
CA GLY A 42 5.88 -7.77 7.76
C GLY A 42 6.20 -6.31 7.54
N MET A 43 6.72 -5.95 6.35
CA MET A 43 6.93 -4.55 6.02
C MET A 43 5.61 -3.76 6.01
N ILE A 44 4.54 -4.36 5.50
CA ILE A 44 3.19 -3.77 5.52
C ILE A 44 2.69 -3.63 6.98
N LEU A 45 2.81 -4.69 7.79
CA LEU A 45 2.37 -4.66 9.19
C LEU A 45 3.15 -3.65 10.02
N ALA A 46 4.47 -3.55 9.84
CA ALA A 46 5.29 -2.55 10.51
C ALA A 46 4.90 -1.11 10.10
N GLY A 47 4.59 -0.89 8.83
CA GLY A 47 4.06 0.38 8.34
C GLY A 47 2.73 0.76 8.97
N VAL A 48 1.79 -0.20 9.11
CA VAL A 48 0.50 0.02 9.79
C VAL A 48 0.70 0.29 11.28
N ALA A 49 1.59 -0.46 11.94
CA ALA A 49 1.89 -0.29 13.35
C ALA A 49 2.52 1.08 13.67
N ILE A 50 3.32 1.66 12.76
CA ILE A 50 4.03 2.92 13.01
C ILE A 50 3.29 4.14 12.43
N GLY A 51 2.37 3.89 11.50
CA GLY A 51 1.50 4.91 10.93
C GLY A 51 0.55 5.56 11.94
N PRO A 52 -0.28 6.51 11.48
CA PRO A 52 -1.15 7.31 12.34
C PRO A 52 -2.20 6.49 13.11
N HIS A 53 -2.52 5.28 12.61
CA HIS A 53 -3.47 4.35 13.24
C HIS A 53 -2.83 3.37 14.25
N GLY A 54 -1.50 3.34 14.35
CA GLY A 54 -0.79 2.52 15.33
C GLY A 54 -0.17 3.38 16.43
N PHE A 55 1.16 3.50 16.44
CA PHE A 55 1.90 4.29 17.42
C PHE A 55 1.90 5.81 17.14
N HIS A 56 1.27 6.25 16.05
CA HIS A 56 1.13 7.68 15.67
C HIS A 56 2.48 8.43 15.58
N VAL A 57 3.54 7.71 15.23
CA VAL A 57 4.90 8.28 15.10
C VAL A 57 5.04 9.04 13.79
N LEU A 58 4.39 8.56 12.73
CA LEU A 58 4.39 9.18 11.41
C LEU A 58 3.04 9.83 11.11
N ASN A 59 3.03 11.15 11.07
CA ASN A 59 1.91 11.94 10.55
C ASN A 59 1.95 12.02 9.03
N ARG A 60 0.79 12.14 8.41
CA ARG A 60 0.64 12.11 6.94
C ARG A 60 0.99 13.48 6.33
N ASP A 61 2.26 13.84 6.40
CA ASP A 61 2.77 15.10 5.87
C ASP A 61 2.97 15.07 4.35
N THR A 62 3.01 16.25 3.73
CA THR A 62 3.18 16.42 2.28
C THR A 62 4.46 15.75 1.77
N SER A 63 5.54 15.78 2.56
CA SER A 63 6.80 15.09 2.25
C SER A 63 6.61 13.59 2.07
N ILE A 64 5.90 12.91 2.97
CA ILE A 64 5.68 11.45 2.88
C ILE A 64 4.89 11.09 1.62
N VAL A 65 3.88 11.89 1.26
CA VAL A 65 3.09 11.69 0.04
C VAL A 65 3.95 11.87 -1.21
N LEU A 66 4.81 12.88 -1.24
CA LEU A 66 5.73 13.14 -2.35
C LEU A 66 6.74 12.00 -2.53
N PHE A 67 7.41 11.58 -1.45
CA PHE A 67 8.37 10.48 -1.51
C PHE A 67 7.72 9.14 -1.83
N GLY A 68 6.49 8.88 -1.36
CA GLY A 68 5.71 7.71 -1.76
C GLY A 68 5.38 7.70 -3.26
N THR A 69 5.05 8.87 -3.82
CA THR A 69 4.74 9.01 -5.25
C THR A 69 5.99 8.80 -6.12
N VAL A 70 7.12 9.41 -5.73
CA VAL A 70 8.41 9.21 -6.41
C VAL A 70 8.86 7.75 -6.32
N GLY A 71 8.70 7.12 -5.16
CA GLY A 71 9.00 5.70 -4.98
C GLY A 71 8.13 4.78 -5.85
N LEU A 72 6.83 5.10 -5.97
CA LEU A 72 5.91 4.39 -6.87
C LEU A 72 6.34 4.51 -8.34
N PHE A 73 6.69 5.72 -8.79
CA PHE A 73 7.21 5.92 -10.14
C PHE A 73 8.53 5.20 -10.36
N TYR A 74 9.41 5.17 -9.35
CA TYR A 74 10.67 4.43 -9.42
C TYR A 74 10.45 2.93 -9.63
N ILE A 75 9.54 2.28 -8.88
CA ILE A 75 9.27 0.84 -9.05
C ILE A 75 8.60 0.53 -10.39
N MET A 76 7.71 1.40 -10.88
CA MET A 76 7.10 1.25 -12.21
C MET A 76 8.14 1.40 -13.32
N PHE A 77 9.09 2.33 -13.17
CA PHE A 77 10.16 2.56 -14.12
C PHE A 77 11.16 1.40 -14.15
N THR A 78 11.65 0.96 -12.98
CA THR A 78 12.56 -0.19 -12.89
C THR A 78 11.92 -1.46 -13.45
N ALA A 79 10.65 -1.72 -13.15
CA ALA A 79 9.92 -2.84 -13.75
C ALA A 79 9.83 -2.72 -15.28
N GLY A 80 9.64 -1.50 -15.81
CA GLY A 80 9.64 -1.26 -17.26
C GLY A 80 11.00 -1.51 -17.93
N LEU A 81 12.11 -1.23 -17.24
CA LEU A 81 13.47 -1.49 -17.72
C LEU A 81 13.88 -2.96 -17.60
N GLU A 82 13.31 -3.70 -16.65
CA GLU A 82 13.60 -5.12 -16.42
C GLU A 82 12.90 -6.05 -17.43
N ILE A 83 11.83 -5.58 -18.09
CA ILE A 83 11.07 -6.40 -19.06
C ILE A 83 11.90 -6.64 -20.34
N ASP A 84 12.18 -7.91 -20.62
CA ASP A 84 12.78 -8.33 -21.88
C ASP A 84 11.77 -8.24 -23.05
N LEU A 85 12.00 -7.28 -23.94
CA LEU A 85 11.16 -7.01 -25.10
C LEU A 85 11.27 -8.09 -26.20
N ILE A 86 12.38 -8.83 -26.27
CA ILE A 86 12.66 -9.83 -27.30
C ILE A 86 11.80 -11.07 -27.04
N ASP A 87 11.82 -11.57 -25.80
CA ASP A 87 10.99 -12.69 -25.38
C ASP A 87 9.51 -12.30 -25.33
N PHE A 88 9.20 -11.08 -24.89
CA PHE A 88 7.83 -10.56 -24.92
C PHE A 88 7.26 -10.48 -26.34
N LYS A 89 8.07 -10.09 -27.35
CA LYS A 89 7.63 -10.03 -28.74
C LYS A 89 7.39 -11.42 -29.32
N LYS A 90 8.24 -12.40 -29.02
CA LYS A 90 8.09 -13.79 -29.48
C LYS A 90 6.84 -14.46 -28.91
N ASN A 91 6.49 -14.16 -27.66
CA ASN A 91 5.35 -14.76 -26.97
C ASN A 91 4.17 -13.78 -26.73
N ARG A 92 4.10 -12.69 -27.50
CA ARG A 92 3.20 -11.54 -27.28
C ARG A 92 1.74 -11.94 -27.05
N ASN A 93 1.21 -12.85 -27.86
CA ASN A 93 -0.18 -13.27 -27.73
C ASN A 93 -0.43 -14.02 -26.42
N LYS A 94 0.50 -14.87 -25.97
CA LYS A 94 0.36 -15.62 -24.71
C LYS A 94 0.48 -14.67 -23.51
N SER A 95 1.46 -13.77 -23.51
CA SER A 95 1.67 -12.80 -22.42
C SER A 95 0.52 -11.80 -22.31
N MET A 96 -0.01 -11.33 -23.45
CA MET A 96 -1.13 -10.39 -23.48
C MET A 96 -2.44 -11.04 -23.05
N VAL A 97 -2.72 -12.28 -23.47
CA VAL A 97 -3.91 -13.02 -23.03
C VAL A 97 -3.81 -13.37 -21.54
N PHE A 98 -2.64 -13.80 -21.06
CA PHE A 98 -2.43 -14.08 -19.63
C PHE A 98 -2.66 -12.82 -18.79
N GLY A 99 -2.04 -11.69 -19.15
CA GLY A 99 -2.22 -10.41 -18.46
C GLY A 99 -3.68 -9.95 -18.47
N ALA A 100 -4.32 -9.97 -19.64
CA ALA A 100 -5.74 -9.62 -19.78
C ALA A 100 -6.64 -10.51 -18.92
N LEU A 101 -6.45 -11.83 -18.95
CA LEU A 101 -7.23 -12.76 -18.13
C LEU A 101 -7.02 -12.48 -16.64
N THR A 102 -5.77 -12.33 -16.17
CA THR A 102 -5.50 -12.03 -14.75
C THR A 102 -5.99 -10.66 -14.29
N PHE A 103 -6.22 -9.73 -15.22
CA PHE A 103 -6.81 -8.43 -14.91
C PHE A 103 -8.34 -8.48 -14.92
N PHE A 104 -8.94 -9.04 -15.97
CA PHE A 104 -10.39 -9.10 -16.13
C PHE A 104 -11.06 -10.10 -15.18
N ILE A 105 -10.44 -11.25 -14.88
CA ILE A 105 -11.05 -12.26 -14.02
C ILE A 105 -11.31 -11.71 -12.59
N PRO A 106 -10.32 -11.15 -11.87
CA PRO A 106 -10.55 -10.56 -10.55
C PRO A 106 -11.46 -9.34 -10.60
N MET A 107 -11.37 -8.53 -11.66
CA MET A 107 -12.23 -7.36 -11.84
C MET A 107 -13.71 -7.77 -11.97
N LEU A 108 -14.00 -8.76 -12.81
CA LEU A 108 -15.34 -9.26 -13.10
C LEU A 108 -15.91 -10.14 -11.98
N LEU A 109 -15.09 -10.86 -11.22
CA LEU A 109 -15.55 -11.66 -10.08
C LEU A 109 -15.62 -10.84 -8.79
N GLY A 110 -14.65 -9.97 -8.56
CA GLY A 110 -14.54 -9.14 -7.35
C GLY A 110 -15.62 -8.08 -7.24
N THR A 111 -15.93 -7.39 -8.34
CA THR A 111 -16.96 -6.33 -8.37
C THR A 111 -18.37 -6.83 -7.98
N PRO A 112 -18.93 -7.87 -8.62
CA PRO A 112 -20.24 -8.37 -8.25
C PRO A 112 -20.22 -9.10 -6.90
N SER A 113 -19.17 -9.86 -6.55
CA SER A 113 -19.12 -10.55 -5.25
C SER A 113 -19.23 -9.56 -4.08
N VAL A 114 -18.51 -8.44 -4.13
CA VAL A 114 -18.64 -7.35 -3.14
C VAL A 114 -20.04 -6.73 -3.16
N HIS A 115 -20.64 -6.52 -4.33
CA HIS A 115 -21.99 -5.96 -4.44
C HIS A 115 -23.08 -6.89 -3.89
N TYR A 116 -23.00 -8.20 -4.15
CA TYR A 116 -23.91 -9.21 -3.61
C TYR A 116 -23.73 -9.38 -2.09
N LEU A 117 -22.50 -9.33 -1.59
CA LEU A 117 -22.22 -9.30 -0.15
C LEU A 117 -22.79 -8.03 0.52
N HIS A 118 -22.70 -6.87 -0.14
CA HIS A 118 -23.31 -5.63 0.34
C HIS A 118 -24.84 -5.71 0.42
N HIS A 119 -25.49 -6.45 -0.48
CA HIS A 119 -26.94 -6.64 -0.46
C HIS A 119 -27.42 -7.66 0.60
N ASN A 120 -26.60 -8.67 0.95
CA ASN A 120 -26.95 -9.70 1.94
C ASN A 120 -26.39 -9.46 3.35
N CYS A 121 -25.44 -8.53 3.53
CA CYS A 121 -24.69 -8.34 4.78
C CYS A 121 -24.77 -6.90 5.34
N ILE A 122 -25.91 -6.22 5.18
CA ILE A 122 -26.19 -4.95 5.87
C ILE A 122 -27.63 -4.96 6.39
N CYS A 123 -27.83 -5.62 7.54
CA CYS A 123 -28.80 -5.26 8.59
C CYS A 123 -28.76 -6.28 9.75
N HIS A 124 -27.57 -6.53 10.31
CA HIS A 124 -27.48 -7.01 11.69
C HIS A 124 -26.20 -6.46 12.33
N ASP A 125 -26.39 -5.80 13.47
CA ASP A 125 -25.42 -5.20 14.39
C ASP A 125 -24.91 -3.76 14.18
N ASN A 126 -24.78 -3.13 15.34
CA ASN A 126 -25.06 -1.74 15.67
C ASN A 126 -23.76 -0.93 15.81
N TYR A 127 -23.19 -0.47 14.69
CA TYR A 127 -22.17 0.59 14.64
C TYR A 127 -22.15 1.25 13.24
N ARG A 128 -22.97 2.30 13.14
CA ARG A 128 -23.11 3.19 11.99
C ARG A 128 -21.84 4.05 11.86
N LEU A 129 -20.95 3.74 10.91
CA LEU A 129 -20.16 4.73 10.14
C LEU A 129 -19.45 4.06 8.93
N ASN A 130 -19.98 4.33 7.74
CA ASN A 130 -19.36 4.19 6.40
C ASN A 130 -19.14 2.80 5.78
N CYS A 131 -20.22 2.04 5.58
CA CYS A 131 -20.36 1.17 4.41
C CYS A 131 -20.66 2.03 3.17
N LYS A 132 -19.66 2.76 2.66
CA LYS A 132 -19.72 3.35 1.32
C LYS A 132 -18.34 3.33 0.68
N MET A 133 -17.96 2.14 0.21
CA MET A 133 -16.87 1.97 -0.73
C MET A 133 -17.49 1.45 -2.03
N ASP A 134 -18.20 2.35 -2.71
CA ASP A 134 -18.87 2.07 -3.97
C ASP A 134 -17.86 1.71 -5.08
N CYS A 135 -18.22 0.71 -5.89
CA CYS A 135 -17.59 0.38 -7.17
C CYS A 135 -17.34 1.60 -8.09
N SER A 136 -18.10 2.69 -7.92
CA SER A 136 -17.92 3.93 -8.67
C SER A 136 -16.59 4.65 -8.37
N TYR A 137 -15.98 4.45 -7.19
CA TYR A 137 -14.68 5.04 -6.83
C TYR A 137 -13.48 4.24 -7.32
N PHE A 138 -13.60 2.91 -7.45
CA PHE A 138 -12.52 2.04 -7.91
C PHE A 138 -12.22 2.23 -9.41
N PHE A 139 -13.26 2.31 -10.25
CA PHE A 139 -13.10 2.58 -11.69
C PHE A 139 -12.68 4.04 -11.96
N SER A 140 -13.21 5.01 -11.19
CA SER A 140 -12.88 6.43 -11.38
C SER A 140 -11.46 6.80 -10.91
N ASN A 141 -10.84 6.05 -10.00
CA ASN A 141 -9.45 6.29 -9.59
C ASN A 141 -8.43 5.47 -10.38
N ILE A 142 -8.76 4.27 -10.87
CA ILE A 142 -7.83 3.50 -11.73
C ILE A 142 -7.55 4.20 -13.08
N ILE A 143 -8.53 4.91 -13.65
CA ILE A 143 -8.32 5.74 -14.85
C ILE A 143 -7.58 7.06 -14.51
N ARG A 144 -7.55 7.46 -13.23
CA ARG A 144 -6.90 8.69 -12.76
C ARG A 144 -5.50 8.46 -12.17
N ILE A 145 -4.98 7.23 -12.21
CA ILE A 145 -3.59 6.87 -11.89
C ILE A 145 -2.81 6.63 -13.20
N GLN A 146 -2.95 7.56 -14.14
CA GLN A 146 -2.00 7.81 -15.22
C GLN A 146 -1.46 9.22 -15.04
#